data_AF-A0A2S6V8X8-F1
#
_entry.id   AF-A0A2S6V8X8-F1
#
_cell.length_a   1.000
_cell.length_b   1.000
_cell.length_c   1.000
_cell.angle_alpha   90.00
_cell.angle_beta   90.00
_cell.angle_gamma   90.00
#
_symmetry.space_group_name_H-M   'P 1'
#
loop_
_entity.id
_entity.type
_entity.pdbx_description
1 polymer ?
#
loop_
_entity_poly.entity_id
_entity_poly.type
_entity_poly.pdbx_seq_one_letter_code
_entity_poly.pdbx_strand_id
1 'polypeptide(L)'
;MKKNDLEFYDINADNWWDENTKIYSLYHLNKPRFEFFNRYVPNWQGLKALDVGCGGGFSCEFMAAMGVDVCGIDQSQKCIEAAAKHANNSGFEIDYCYGMAENMPYQDNYFDVVVCVDVLEHVESVPCVISEIFRVLKPNGLFFFDTINRNLKSKIVMIWLMENILGEIQRGVHDWNKFIKPEELTEILEKGGFKNIAIKGFDIFGEALRFNFVKYVHYKKTNKFSVDINDDTSINYIGKASKVV
;
A
#
# COMPACT_ATOMS: atom_id res chain seq x y z
N MET A 1 -7.09 20.99 12.64
CA MET A 1 -6.20 19.82 12.49
C MET A 1 -5.87 19.71 11.01
N LYS A 2 -4.58 19.61 10.67
CA LYS A 2 -4.14 19.31 9.30
C LYS A 2 -4.70 17.94 8.92
N LYS A 3 -5.22 17.81 7.69
CA LYS A 3 -5.67 16.53 7.14
C LYS A 3 -4.64 16.05 6.14
N ASN A 4 -4.55 14.74 5.93
CA ASN A 4 -3.49 14.13 5.13
C ASN A 4 -2.10 14.55 5.65
N ASP A 5 -1.93 14.51 6.97
CA ASP A 5 -0.70 14.93 7.63
C ASP A 5 0.34 13.81 7.63
N LEU A 6 1.21 13.83 6.61
CA LEU A 6 2.21 12.80 6.38
C LEU A 6 3.44 12.93 7.30
N GLU A 7 3.55 14.00 8.11
CA GLU A 7 4.62 14.17 9.11
C GLU A 7 4.64 13.00 10.12
N PHE A 8 3.51 12.33 10.31
CA PHE A 8 3.44 11.09 11.08
C PHE A 8 4.46 10.05 10.64
N TYR A 9 4.64 9.86 9.33
CA TYR A 9 5.57 8.88 8.78
C TYR A 9 7.02 9.26 9.07
N ASP A 10 7.37 10.53 8.86
CA ASP A 10 8.69 11.09 9.17
C ASP A 10 9.08 10.95 10.66
N ILE A 11 8.11 11.15 11.55
CA ILE A 11 8.33 11.06 13.01
C ILE A 11 8.55 9.61 13.45
N ASN A 12 7.95 8.64 12.73
CA ASN A 12 8.03 7.23 13.09
C ASN A 12 9.06 6.45 12.26
N ALA A 13 9.78 7.09 11.33
CA ALA A 13 10.77 6.45 10.46
C ALA A 13 11.78 5.56 11.21
N ASP A 14 12.38 6.06 12.29
CA ASP A 14 13.38 5.30 13.07
C ASP A 14 12.78 4.11 13.85
N ASN A 15 11.47 4.14 14.12
CA ASN A 15 10.76 3.10 14.87
C ASN A 15 9.87 2.26 13.95
N TRP A 16 10.05 2.35 12.63
CA TRP A 16 9.18 1.67 11.66
C TRP A 16 9.13 0.16 11.89
N TRP A 17 10.26 -0.43 12.24
CA TRP A 17 10.44 -1.86 12.51
C TRP A 17 10.32 -2.24 14.00
N ASP A 18 9.91 -1.33 14.89
CA ASP A 18 9.59 -1.67 16.28
C ASP A 18 8.17 -2.22 16.38
N GLU A 19 8.06 -3.50 16.78
CA GLU A 19 6.78 -4.24 16.87
C GLU A 19 5.77 -3.63 17.85
N ASN A 20 6.21 -2.73 18.73
CA ASN A 20 5.35 -2.07 19.70
C ASN A 20 4.71 -0.78 19.16
N THR A 21 5.06 -0.37 17.95
CA THR A 21 4.53 0.85 17.34
C THR A 21 3.25 0.59 16.56
N LYS A 22 2.43 1.63 16.40
CA LYS A 22 1.21 1.55 15.58
C LYS A 22 1.52 1.34 14.10
N ILE A 23 2.63 1.89 13.63
CA ILE A 23 3.01 1.79 12.22
C ILE A 23 3.39 0.35 11.83
N TYR A 24 3.94 -0.42 12.78
CA TYR A 24 4.22 -1.84 12.57
C TYR A 24 2.98 -2.67 12.27
N SER A 25 1.77 -2.19 12.60
CA SER A 25 0.54 -2.88 12.20
C SER A 25 0.45 -3.08 10.67
N LEU A 26 1.02 -2.16 9.87
CA LEU A 26 1.06 -2.25 8.41
C LEU A 26 1.87 -3.47 7.92
N TYR A 27 2.92 -3.88 8.66
CA TYR A 27 3.70 -5.08 8.34
C TYR A 27 2.81 -6.33 8.28
N HIS A 28 1.84 -6.43 9.19
CA HIS A 28 0.93 -7.58 9.25
C HIS A 28 -0.05 -7.65 8.06
N LEU A 29 -0.24 -6.56 7.32
CA LEU A 29 -1.07 -6.53 6.11
C LEU A 29 -0.33 -7.11 4.88
N ASN A 30 1.00 -7.20 4.90
CA ASN A 30 1.74 -7.71 3.75
C ASN A 30 1.42 -9.18 3.46
N LYS A 31 1.35 -10.03 4.47
CA LYS A 31 1.01 -11.45 4.23
C LYS A 31 -0.30 -11.61 3.42
N PRO A 32 -1.45 -11.06 3.82
CA PRO A 32 -2.69 -11.17 3.03
C PRO A 32 -2.62 -10.46 1.67
N ARG A 33 -1.90 -9.32 1.56
CA ARG A 33 -1.64 -8.67 0.26
C ARG A 33 -0.94 -9.61 -0.72
N PHE A 34 0.19 -10.17 -0.29
CA PHE A 34 0.99 -11.06 -1.13
C PHE A 34 0.28 -12.39 -1.39
N GLU A 35 -0.56 -12.91 -0.48
CA GLU A 35 -1.45 -14.04 -0.79
C GLU A 35 -2.44 -13.74 -1.94
N PHE A 36 -2.90 -12.50 -2.06
CA PHE A 36 -3.68 -12.07 -3.22
C PHE A 36 -2.80 -11.89 -4.47
N PHE A 37 -1.65 -11.24 -4.37
CA PHE A 37 -0.74 -11.00 -5.50
C PHE A 37 -0.18 -12.31 -6.11
N ASN A 38 0.10 -13.32 -5.27
CA ASN A 38 0.58 -14.65 -5.68
C ASN A 38 -0.39 -15.40 -6.60
N ARG A 39 -1.68 -15.01 -6.65
CA ARG A 39 -2.65 -15.55 -7.59
C ARG A 39 -2.37 -15.15 -9.04
N TYR A 40 -1.59 -14.08 -9.23
CA TYR A 40 -1.25 -13.49 -10.52
C TYR A 40 0.26 -13.56 -10.82
N VAL A 41 1.10 -13.64 -9.79
CA VAL A 41 2.54 -13.88 -9.91
C VAL A 41 2.87 -15.24 -9.29
N PRO A 42 2.94 -16.32 -10.10
CA PRO A 42 3.20 -17.66 -9.58
C PRO A 42 4.65 -17.84 -9.09
N ASN A 43 5.59 -17.01 -9.59
CA ASN A 43 6.98 -17.01 -9.14
C ASN A 43 7.54 -15.58 -9.15
N TRP A 44 8.01 -15.14 -8.00
CA TRP A 44 8.61 -13.81 -7.80
C TRP A 44 10.12 -13.79 -8.03
N GLN A 45 10.78 -14.94 -7.91
CA GLN A 45 12.24 -15.04 -7.98
C GLN A 45 12.78 -14.46 -9.29
N GLY A 46 13.71 -13.52 -9.18
CA GLY A 46 14.38 -12.88 -10.31
C GLY A 46 13.56 -11.84 -11.06
N LEU A 47 12.32 -11.55 -10.62
CA LEU A 47 11.59 -10.39 -11.12
C LEU A 47 12.23 -9.10 -10.61
N LYS A 48 12.08 -8.02 -11.38
CA LYS A 48 12.38 -6.67 -10.90
C LYS A 48 11.10 -5.97 -10.47
N ALA A 49 11.03 -5.51 -9.23
CA ALA A 49 9.84 -4.87 -8.68
C ALA A 49 10.11 -3.47 -8.11
N LEU A 50 9.12 -2.59 -8.21
CA LEU A 50 9.10 -1.28 -7.55
C LEU A 50 8.01 -1.25 -6.48
N ASP A 51 8.35 -0.79 -5.28
CA ASP A 51 7.38 -0.40 -4.25
C ASP A 51 7.25 1.14 -4.21
N VAL A 52 6.07 1.65 -4.55
CA VAL A 52 5.77 3.09 -4.63
C VAL A 52 5.13 3.55 -3.33
N GLY A 53 5.78 4.52 -2.67
CA GLY A 53 5.45 4.90 -1.29
C GLY A 53 5.90 3.84 -0.29
N CYS A 54 7.15 3.37 -0.43
CA CYS A 54 7.65 2.20 0.30
C CYS A 54 7.80 2.41 1.81
N GLY A 55 7.73 3.66 2.30
CA GLY A 55 7.93 4.00 3.70
C GLY A 55 9.23 3.40 4.24
N GLY A 56 9.16 2.77 5.43
CA GLY A 56 10.27 2.07 6.05
C GLY A 56 10.60 0.69 5.46
N GLY A 57 9.99 0.28 4.34
CA GLY A 57 10.46 -0.85 3.54
C GLY A 57 9.81 -2.20 3.81
N PHE A 58 8.65 -2.27 4.48
CA PHE A 58 8.00 -3.56 4.80
C PHE A 58 7.72 -4.43 3.56
N SER A 59 7.12 -3.86 2.51
CA SER A 59 6.80 -4.62 1.30
C SER A 59 8.05 -4.91 0.48
N CYS A 60 9.03 -4.00 0.49
CA CYS A 60 10.32 -4.21 -0.14
C CYS A 60 11.04 -5.45 0.43
N GLU A 61 11.21 -5.54 1.74
CA GLU A 61 11.89 -6.70 2.36
C GLU A 61 11.08 -7.99 2.21
N PHE A 62 9.74 -7.90 2.18
CA PHE A 62 8.88 -9.05 1.86
C PHE A 62 9.17 -9.58 0.45
N MET A 63 9.33 -8.70 -0.54
CA MET A 63 9.69 -9.07 -1.91
C MET A 63 11.14 -9.58 -2.02
N ALA A 64 12.09 -8.92 -1.36
CA ALA A 64 13.49 -9.32 -1.35
C ALA A 64 13.67 -10.73 -0.77
N ALA A 65 12.93 -11.07 0.29
CA ALA A 65 12.90 -12.42 0.87
C ALA A 65 12.37 -13.50 -0.10
N MET A 66 11.61 -13.12 -1.13
CA MET A 66 11.17 -14.00 -2.22
C MET A 66 12.15 -14.02 -3.42
N GLY A 67 13.31 -13.36 -3.30
CA GLY A 67 14.34 -13.31 -4.32
C GLY A 67 14.06 -12.34 -5.48
N VAL A 68 13.26 -11.32 -5.22
CA VAL A 68 12.99 -10.21 -6.16
C VAL A 68 14.15 -9.21 -6.13
N ASP A 69 14.48 -8.62 -7.28
CA ASP A 69 15.34 -7.43 -7.40
C ASP A 69 14.46 -6.19 -7.14
N VAL A 70 14.58 -5.61 -5.94
CA VAL A 70 13.62 -4.63 -5.42
C VAL A 70 14.18 -3.22 -5.45
N CYS A 71 13.39 -2.29 -5.99
CA CYS A 71 13.53 -0.86 -5.76
C CYS A 71 12.37 -0.35 -4.89
N GLY A 72 12.63 0.61 -4.01
CA GLY A 72 11.62 1.34 -3.24
C GLY A 72 11.71 2.84 -3.50
N ILE A 73 10.58 3.53 -3.64
CA ILE A 73 10.54 4.99 -3.74
C ILE A 73 9.60 5.59 -2.70
N ASP A 74 10.02 6.65 -2.01
CA ASP A 74 9.18 7.37 -1.06
C ASP A 74 9.54 8.87 -1.00
N GLN A 75 8.55 9.70 -0.71
CA GLN A 75 8.72 11.16 -0.57
C GLN A 75 9.33 11.56 0.78
N SER A 76 9.49 10.63 1.71
CA SER A 76 10.14 10.83 3.00
C SER A 76 11.59 10.36 2.95
N GLN A 77 12.52 11.33 2.98
CA GLN A 77 13.95 11.05 3.08
C GLN A 77 14.28 10.24 4.34
N LYS A 78 13.60 10.52 5.46
CA LYS A 78 13.81 9.80 6.72
C LYS A 78 13.38 8.34 6.63
N CYS A 79 12.23 8.06 6.01
CA CYS A 79 11.78 6.70 5.78
C CYS A 79 12.76 5.93 4.89
N ILE A 80 13.25 6.56 3.81
CA ILE A 80 14.24 5.97 2.90
C ILE A 80 15.54 5.60 3.64
N GLU A 81 16.05 6.51 4.49
CA GLU A 81 17.25 6.24 5.30
C GLU A 81 17.04 5.10 6.29
N ALA A 82 15.89 5.09 6.98
CA ALA A 82 15.53 4.03 7.92
C ALA A 82 15.36 2.67 7.23
N ALA A 83 14.68 2.63 6.08
CA ALA A 83 14.47 1.43 5.27
C ALA A 83 15.81 0.85 4.78
N ALA A 84 16.66 1.70 4.18
CA ALA A 84 17.98 1.28 3.71
C ALA A 84 18.86 0.76 4.86
N LYS A 85 18.81 1.41 6.02
CA LYS A 85 19.53 0.94 7.21
C LYS A 85 19.03 -0.42 7.69
N HIS A 86 17.72 -0.62 7.75
CA HIS A 86 17.14 -1.89 8.20
C HIS A 86 17.45 -3.02 7.20
N ALA A 87 17.21 -2.82 5.91
CA ALA A 87 17.49 -3.79 4.86
C ALA A 87 18.95 -4.27 4.88
N ASN A 88 19.91 -3.34 4.99
CA ASN A 88 21.33 -3.68 5.11
C ASN A 88 21.64 -4.53 6.35
N ASN A 89 21.03 -4.22 7.50
CA ASN A 89 21.20 -5.02 8.72
C ASN A 89 20.55 -6.40 8.60
N SER A 90 19.46 -6.51 7.84
CA SER A 90 18.74 -7.75 7.54
C SER A 90 19.41 -8.59 6.44
N GLY A 91 20.44 -8.06 5.77
CA GLY A 91 21.15 -8.74 4.68
C GLY A 91 20.43 -8.71 3.33
N PHE A 92 19.50 -7.76 3.14
CA PHE A 92 18.83 -7.53 1.87
C PHE A 92 19.51 -6.43 1.07
N GLU A 93 19.71 -6.67 -0.23
CA GLU A 93 20.14 -5.67 -1.20
C GLU A 93 18.89 -5.07 -1.86
N ILE A 94 18.51 -3.85 -1.46
CA ILE A 94 17.33 -3.14 -1.96
C ILE A 94 17.74 -1.71 -2.31
N ASP A 95 17.35 -1.26 -3.51
CA ASP A 95 17.65 0.09 -3.98
C ASP A 95 16.53 1.06 -3.56
N TYR A 96 16.81 1.90 -2.56
CA TYR A 96 15.86 2.90 -2.07
C TYR A 96 16.15 4.30 -2.64
N CYS A 97 15.12 4.92 -3.21
CA CYS A 97 15.17 6.23 -3.82
C CYS A 97 14.24 7.21 -3.11
N TYR A 98 14.77 8.37 -2.71
CA TYR A 98 13.93 9.51 -2.36
C TYR A 98 13.33 10.12 -3.62
N GLY A 99 12.01 10.30 -3.67
CA GLY A 99 11.34 10.89 -4.81
C GLY A 99 9.82 10.89 -4.72
N MET A 100 9.19 11.60 -5.66
CA MET A 100 7.73 11.69 -5.74
C MET A 100 7.17 10.59 -6.65
N ALA A 101 6.04 10.02 -6.26
CA ALA A 101 5.36 9.02 -7.07
C ALA A 101 4.85 9.60 -8.41
N GLU A 102 4.61 10.90 -8.46
CA GLU A 102 4.17 11.63 -9.65
C GLU A 102 5.27 11.86 -10.69
N ASN A 103 6.54 11.64 -10.34
CA ASN A 103 7.69 11.82 -11.23
C ASN A 103 8.84 10.91 -10.78
N MET A 104 8.81 9.65 -11.22
CA MET A 104 9.73 8.63 -10.75
C MET A 104 11.02 8.63 -11.59
N PRO A 105 12.22 8.59 -10.97
CA PRO A 105 13.50 8.66 -11.67
C PRO A 105 13.92 7.32 -12.32
N TYR A 106 12.96 6.55 -12.81
CA TYR A 106 13.19 5.27 -13.49
C TYR A 106 12.92 5.40 -14.98
N GLN A 107 13.61 4.59 -15.77
CA GLN A 107 13.38 4.51 -17.21
C GLN A 107 12.03 3.84 -17.53
N ASP A 108 11.54 4.09 -18.74
CA ASP A 108 10.35 3.41 -19.26
C ASP A 108 10.58 1.89 -19.33
N ASN A 109 9.53 1.10 -19.09
CA ASN A 109 9.56 -0.35 -19.24
C ASN A 109 10.67 -1.04 -18.42
N TYR A 110 10.84 -0.65 -17.16
CA TYR A 110 11.91 -1.14 -16.31
C TYR A 110 11.50 -2.24 -15.34
N PHE A 111 10.27 -2.21 -14.81
CA PHE A 111 9.81 -3.14 -13.78
C PHE A 111 8.87 -4.21 -14.32
N ASP A 112 9.00 -5.45 -13.85
CA ASP A 112 8.05 -6.52 -14.11
C ASP A 112 6.78 -6.34 -13.27
N VAL A 113 6.95 -5.85 -12.03
CA VAL A 113 5.87 -5.61 -11.07
C VAL A 113 6.03 -4.24 -10.41
N VAL A 114 4.92 -3.53 -10.21
CA VAL A 114 4.86 -2.35 -9.33
C VAL A 114 3.82 -2.61 -8.25
N VAL A 115 4.16 -2.33 -7.00
CA VAL A 115 3.29 -2.38 -5.83
C VAL A 115 3.09 -0.95 -5.32
N CYS A 116 1.86 -0.57 -4.98
CA CYS A 116 1.52 0.73 -4.39
C CYS A 116 0.39 0.52 -3.38
N VAL A 117 0.73 0.30 -2.11
CA VAL A 117 -0.21 -0.14 -1.05
C VAL A 117 -0.27 0.88 0.08
N ASP A 118 -1.48 1.27 0.50
CA ASP A 118 -1.76 2.37 1.45
C ASP A 118 -1.14 3.73 1.05
N VAL A 119 -1.15 4.06 -0.24
CA VAL A 119 -0.44 5.25 -0.78
C VAL A 119 -1.33 6.16 -1.63
N LEU A 120 -2.20 5.62 -2.48
CA LEU A 120 -2.96 6.41 -3.47
C LEU A 120 -3.89 7.46 -2.83
N GLU A 121 -4.36 7.24 -1.61
CA GLU A 121 -5.15 8.19 -0.81
C GLU A 121 -4.33 9.36 -0.25
N HIS A 122 -3.01 9.33 -0.39
CA HIS A 122 -2.11 10.35 0.15
C HIS A 122 -1.50 11.26 -0.91
N VAL A 123 -1.40 10.79 -2.15
CA VAL A 123 -0.73 11.49 -3.27
C VAL A 123 -1.44 12.79 -3.67
N GLU A 124 -0.77 13.64 -4.44
CA GLU A 124 -1.37 14.87 -4.95
C GLU A 124 -2.24 14.59 -6.18
N SER A 125 -1.76 13.70 -7.07
CA SER A 125 -2.46 13.37 -8.31
C SER A 125 -2.43 11.88 -8.63
N VAL A 126 -3.51 11.18 -8.28
CA VAL A 126 -3.71 9.76 -8.62
C VAL A 126 -3.52 9.51 -10.13
N PRO A 127 -4.10 10.30 -11.06
CA PRO A 127 -3.86 10.08 -12.48
C PRO A 127 -2.39 10.22 -12.89
N CYS A 128 -1.63 11.12 -12.27
CA CYS A 128 -0.20 11.30 -12.56
C CYS A 128 0.59 10.07 -12.10
N VAL A 129 0.34 9.60 -10.88
CA VAL A 129 0.95 8.38 -10.34
C VAL A 129 0.63 7.16 -11.19
N ILE A 130 -0.64 6.98 -11.59
CA ILE A 130 -1.04 5.88 -12.48
C ILE A 130 -0.32 5.96 -13.84
N SER A 131 -0.14 7.16 -14.40
CA SER A 131 0.63 7.35 -15.63
C SER A 131 2.10 6.97 -15.46
N GLU A 132 2.74 7.36 -14.36
CA GLU A 132 4.13 6.99 -14.06
C GLU A 132 4.29 5.49 -13.84
N ILE A 133 3.38 4.86 -13.09
CA ILE A 133 3.37 3.40 -12.89
C ILE A 133 3.24 2.68 -14.24
N PHE A 134 2.34 3.14 -15.12
CA PHE A 134 2.22 2.59 -16.47
C PHE A 134 3.51 2.78 -17.27
N ARG A 135 4.15 3.94 -17.20
CA ARG A 135 5.40 4.24 -17.92
C ARG A 135 6.53 3.30 -17.50
N VAL A 136 6.76 3.14 -16.20
CA VAL A 136 7.88 2.35 -15.66
C VAL A 136 7.66 0.84 -15.72
N LEU A 137 6.41 0.37 -15.84
CA LEU A 137 6.12 -1.05 -16.06
C LEU A 137 6.56 -1.52 -17.44
N LYS A 138 7.17 -2.71 -17.52
CA LYS A 138 7.41 -3.42 -18.77
C LYS A 138 6.10 -3.79 -19.48
N PRO A 139 6.13 -4.05 -20.81
CA PRO A 139 5.05 -4.75 -21.49
C PRO A 139 4.70 -6.06 -20.77
N ASN A 140 3.41 -6.31 -20.56
CA ASN A 140 2.84 -7.39 -19.74
C ASN A 140 3.14 -7.32 -18.25
N GLY A 141 3.71 -6.21 -17.76
CA GLY A 141 3.95 -5.98 -16.34
C GLY A 141 2.65 -5.82 -15.53
N LEU A 142 2.75 -6.11 -14.23
CA LEU A 142 1.62 -6.09 -13.30
C LEU A 142 1.71 -4.92 -12.33
N PHE A 143 0.60 -4.22 -12.15
CA PHE A 143 0.41 -3.24 -11.10
C PHE A 143 -0.47 -3.84 -10.00
N PHE A 144 -0.02 -3.80 -8.76
CA PHE A 144 -0.77 -4.18 -7.56
C PHE A 144 -0.99 -2.98 -6.65
N PHE A 145 -2.19 -2.89 -6.07
CA PHE A 145 -2.55 -1.77 -5.21
C PHE A 145 -3.55 -2.18 -4.14
N ASP A 146 -3.59 -1.41 -3.06
CA ASP A 146 -4.78 -1.26 -2.22
C ASP A 146 -4.94 0.21 -1.83
N THR A 147 -6.16 0.56 -1.42
CA THR A 147 -6.50 1.89 -0.92
C THR A 147 -7.89 1.86 -0.25
N ILE A 148 -8.30 3.00 0.27
CA ILE A 148 -9.55 3.17 1.02
C ILE A 148 -10.66 3.70 0.09
N ASN A 149 -11.81 3.04 0.10
CA ASN A 149 -13.01 3.46 -0.64
C ASN A 149 -13.58 4.76 -0.07
N ARG A 150 -14.05 5.67 -0.93
CA ARG A 150 -14.75 6.88 -0.52
C ARG A 150 -16.27 6.69 -0.42
N ASN A 151 -16.74 6.37 0.78
CA ASN A 151 -18.15 6.38 1.13
C ASN A 151 -18.34 6.71 2.63
N LEU A 152 -19.60 6.71 3.11
CA LEU A 152 -19.87 7.04 4.51
C LEU A 152 -19.40 5.94 5.49
N LYS A 153 -19.46 4.66 5.08
CA LYS A 153 -19.03 3.52 5.90
C LYS A 153 -17.52 3.61 6.19
N SER A 154 -16.70 3.80 5.16
CA SER A 154 -15.25 3.97 5.32
C SER A 154 -14.88 5.20 6.14
N LYS A 155 -15.60 6.32 5.97
CA LYS A 155 -15.42 7.52 6.82
C LYS A 155 -15.65 7.23 8.29
N ILE A 156 -16.72 6.50 8.60
CA ILE A 156 -17.07 6.13 9.98
C ILE A 156 -16.04 5.18 10.56
N VAL A 157 -15.62 4.17 9.81
CA VAL A 157 -14.66 3.18 10.32
C VAL A 157 -13.25 3.76 10.41
N MET A 158 -12.69 4.28 9.32
CA MET A 158 -11.28 4.70 9.27
C MET A 158 -11.03 5.98 10.08
N ILE A 159 -11.87 7.00 9.93
CA ILE A 159 -11.60 8.31 10.53
C ILE A 159 -12.32 8.45 11.87
N TRP A 160 -13.64 8.21 11.93
CA TRP A 160 -14.35 8.40 13.19
C TRP A 160 -13.95 7.35 14.24
N LEU A 161 -13.99 6.06 13.91
CA LEU A 161 -13.68 5.01 14.87
C LEU A 161 -12.17 4.82 15.08
N MET A 162 -11.41 4.52 14.03
CA MET A 162 -10.00 4.11 14.16
C MET A 162 -9.07 5.28 14.53
N GLU A 163 -9.20 6.45 13.92
CA GLU A 163 -8.40 7.63 14.27
C GLU A 163 -8.92 8.37 15.52
N ASN A 164 -10.21 8.72 15.56
CA ASN A 164 -10.69 9.66 16.57
C ASN A 164 -11.07 8.99 17.90
N ILE A 165 -11.64 7.78 17.87
CA ILE A 165 -12.11 7.09 19.09
C ILE A 165 -11.07 6.10 19.63
N LEU A 166 -10.65 5.13 18.82
CA LEU A 166 -9.72 4.07 19.25
C LEU A 166 -8.27 4.55 19.25
N GLY A 167 -7.92 5.50 18.38
CA GLY A 167 -6.57 6.04 18.25
C GLY A 167 -5.55 5.01 17.77
N GLU A 168 -5.99 3.95 17.09
CA GLU A 168 -5.11 2.95 16.48
C GLU A 168 -4.43 3.51 15.22
N ILE A 169 -5.07 4.47 14.57
CA ILE A 169 -4.50 5.27 13.47
C ILE A 169 -4.18 6.67 14.02
N GLN A 170 -3.07 7.25 13.57
CA GLN A 170 -2.72 8.62 13.95
C GLN A 170 -3.79 9.60 13.45
N ARG A 171 -4.28 10.46 14.34
CA ARG A 171 -5.28 11.47 14.00
C ARG A 171 -4.78 12.42 12.91
N GLY A 172 -5.57 12.57 11.86
CA GLY A 172 -5.29 13.51 10.78
C GLY A 172 -4.46 12.95 9.63
N VAL A 173 -4.02 11.68 9.71
CA VAL A 173 -3.27 11.04 8.61
C VAL A 173 -4.13 10.85 7.36
N HIS A 174 -5.45 10.67 7.50
CA HIS A 174 -6.36 10.58 6.35
C HIS A 174 -7.15 11.87 6.10
N ASP A 175 -7.41 12.15 4.82
CA ASP A 175 -8.49 13.03 4.37
C ASP A 175 -9.52 12.22 3.59
N TRP A 176 -10.76 12.15 4.08
CA TRP A 176 -11.86 11.45 3.40
C TRP A 176 -12.07 11.90 1.96
N ASN A 177 -11.75 13.17 1.63
CA ASN A 177 -11.86 13.68 0.27
C ASN A 177 -10.83 13.04 -0.67
N LYS A 178 -9.72 12.53 -0.16
CA LYS A 178 -8.68 11.83 -0.93
C LYS A 178 -8.90 10.31 -1.05
N PHE A 179 -9.82 9.73 -0.27
CA PHE A 179 -10.25 8.35 -0.53
C PHE A 179 -10.79 8.23 -1.96
N ILE A 180 -10.66 7.04 -2.55
CA ILE A 180 -10.91 6.84 -3.98
C ILE A 180 -11.97 5.76 -4.13
N LYS A 181 -13.06 6.03 -4.86
CA LYS A 181 -14.03 4.96 -5.13
C LYS A 181 -13.44 3.93 -6.10
N PRO A 182 -13.79 2.64 -5.97
CA PRO A 182 -13.35 1.62 -6.90
C PRO A 182 -13.64 1.95 -8.37
N GLU A 183 -14.80 2.54 -8.67
CA GLU A 183 -15.18 2.91 -10.04
C GLU A 183 -14.32 4.07 -10.57
N GLU A 184 -14.03 5.05 -9.71
CA GLU A 184 -13.17 6.20 -10.03
C GLU A 184 -11.74 5.73 -10.32
N LEU A 185 -11.19 4.83 -9.50
CA LEU A 185 -9.85 4.27 -9.74
C LEU A 185 -9.84 3.42 -11.02
N THR A 186 -10.88 2.63 -11.26
CA THR A 186 -11.02 1.82 -12.49
C THR A 186 -10.97 2.71 -13.73
N GLU A 187 -11.73 3.80 -13.76
CA GLU A 187 -11.71 4.75 -14.87
C GLU A 187 -10.32 5.39 -15.08
N ILE A 188 -9.63 5.75 -14.00
CA ILE A 188 -8.28 6.33 -14.07
C ILE A 188 -7.29 5.30 -14.63
N LEU A 189 -7.34 4.05 -14.17
CA LEU A 189 -6.52 2.95 -14.66
C LEU A 189 -6.75 2.72 -16.16
N GLU A 190 -8.01 2.65 -16.60
CA GLU A 190 -8.36 2.45 -18.01
C GLU A 190 -7.88 3.60 -18.90
N LYS A 191 -8.06 4.85 -18.45
CA LYS A 191 -7.55 6.05 -19.14
C LYS A 191 -6.02 6.08 -19.20
N GLY A 192 -5.35 5.55 -18.17
CA GLY A 192 -3.90 5.36 -18.12
C GLY A 192 -3.38 4.22 -19.00
N GLY A 193 -4.26 3.47 -19.67
CA GLY A 193 -3.89 2.39 -20.60
C GLY A 193 -3.88 0.99 -19.99
N PHE A 194 -4.17 0.85 -18.69
CA PHE A 194 -4.23 -0.47 -18.06
C PHE A 194 -5.41 -1.32 -18.57
N LYS A 195 -5.22 -2.64 -18.54
CA LYS A 195 -6.20 -3.66 -18.88
C LYS A 195 -6.28 -4.72 -17.78
N ASN A 196 -7.22 -5.66 -17.94
CA ASN A 196 -7.43 -6.79 -17.04
C ASN A 196 -7.54 -6.36 -15.57
N ILE A 197 -8.25 -5.27 -15.29
CA ILE A 197 -8.40 -4.72 -13.94
C ILE A 197 -9.25 -5.69 -13.12
N ALA A 198 -8.78 -6.04 -11.92
CA ALA A 198 -9.55 -6.81 -10.96
C ALA A 198 -9.44 -6.14 -9.60
N ILE A 199 -10.59 -5.92 -8.96
CA ILE A 199 -10.70 -5.31 -7.63
C ILE A 199 -11.49 -6.26 -6.73
N LYS A 200 -11.03 -6.42 -5.49
CA LYS A 200 -11.64 -7.19 -4.41
C LYS A 200 -11.66 -6.37 -3.13
N GLY A 201 -12.58 -6.71 -2.23
CA GLY A 201 -12.57 -6.21 -0.86
C GLY A 201 -11.31 -6.64 -0.13
N PHE A 202 -10.74 -5.72 0.65
CA PHE A 202 -9.62 -5.98 1.55
C PHE A 202 -10.11 -5.81 2.99
N ASP A 203 -10.78 -6.84 3.50
CA ASP A 203 -11.57 -6.72 4.72
C ASP A 203 -10.73 -6.91 5.98
N ILE A 204 -10.14 -5.80 6.45
CA ILE A 204 -9.35 -5.72 7.68
C ILE A 204 -10.24 -5.77 8.93
N PHE A 205 -11.45 -5.18 8.86
CA PHE A 205 -12.26 -4.90 10.05
C PHE A 205 -13.53 -5.74 10.13
N GLY A 206 -14.13 -6.20 9.05
CA GLY A 206 -15.38 -6.95 9.06
C GLY A 206 -16.48 -6.23 8.30
N GLU A 207 -17.44 -6.99 7.77
CA GLU A 207 -18.53 -6.44 6.97
C GLU A 207 -19.56 -5.64 7.80
N ALA A 208 -19.71 -5.93 9.09
CA ALA A 208 -20.63 -5.25 10.01
C ALA A 208 -19.93 -4.77 11.29
N LEU A 209 -20.43 -3.68 11.90
CA LEU A 209 -19.85 -3.10 13.13
C LEU A 209 -19.61 -4.11 14.27
N ARG A 210 -20.49 -5.12 14.41
CA ARG A 210 -20.28 -6.21 15.39
C ARG A 210 -19.08 -7.10 15.06
N PHE A 211 -18.82 -7.34 13.78
CA PHE A 211 -17.65 -8.08 13.31
C PHE A 211 -16.38 -7.23 13.39
N ASN A 212 -16.50 -5.91 13.22
CA ASN A 212 -15.45 -4.93 13.54
C ASN A 212 -14.95 -5.09 14.96
N PHE A 213 -15.86 -5.25 15.92
CA PHE A 213 -15.46 -5.49 17.29
C PHE A 213 -14.75 -6.84 17.47
N VAL A 214 -15.21 -7.92 16.84
CA VAL A 214 -14.58 -9.26 16.95
C VAL A 214 -13.18 -9.28 16.33
N LYS A 215 -13.01 -8.78 15.09
CA LYS A 215 -11.71 -8.71 14.42
C LYS A 215 -10.76 -7.76 15.15
N TYR A 216 -11.26 -6.64 15.66
CA TYR A 216 -10.47 -5.73 16.49
C TYR A 216 -10.01 -6.39 17.80
N VAL A 217 -10.89 -7.09 18.52
CA VAL A 217 -10.49 -7.82 19.74
C VAL A 217 -9.49 -8.93 19.43
N HIS A 218 -9.62 -9.60 18.27
CA HIS A 218 -8.62 -10.56 17.81
C HIS A 218 -7.26 -9.88 17.60
N TYR A 219 -7.21 -8.78 16.84
CA TYR A 219 -5.99 -8.00 16.62
C TYR A 219 -5.34 -7.57 17.94
N LYS A 220 -6.09 -7.00 18.88
CA LYS A 220 -5.54 -6.60 20.19
C LYS A 220 -4.98 -7.75 21.03
N LYS A 221 -5.42 -9.00 20.78
CA LYS A 221 -4.92 -10.19 21.48
C LYS A 221 -3.72 -10.84 20.80
N THR A 222 -3.64 -10.74 19.47
CA THR A 222 -2.68 -11.52 18.66
C THR A 222 -1.65 -10.68 17.93
N ASN A 223 -1.84 -9.36 17.87
CA ASN A 223 -1.17 -8.44 16.95
C ASN A 223 -1.22 -8.93 15.49
N LYS A 224 -2.30 -9.64 15.11
CA LYS A 224 -2.48 -10.13 13.74
C LYS A 224 -3.85 -9.70 13.23
N PHE A 225 -3.88 -9.15 12.03
CA PHE A 225 -5.13 -8.91 11.32
C PHE A 225 -5.66 -10.22 10.73
N SER A 226 -6.96 -10.44 10.88
CA SER A 226 -7.70 -11.48 10.16
C SER A 226 -8.31 -10.86 8.91
N VAL A 227 -7.50 -10.68 7.88
CA VAL A 227 -7.93 -10.05 6.63
C VAL A 227 -8.58 -11.07 5.72
N ASP A 228 -9.77 -10.75 5.21
CA ASP A 228 -10.46 -11.57 4.22
C ASP A 228 -10.47 -10.86 2.87
N ILE A 229 -10.12 -11.58 1.80
CA ILE A 229 -10.25 -11.08 0.42
C ILE A 229 -11.59 -11.55 -0.14
N ASN A 230 -12.52 -10.62 -0.34
CA ASN A 230 -13.90 -10.91 -0.75
C ASN A 230 -14.40 -9.93 -1.81
N ASP A 231 -15.71 -9.84 -2.04
CA ASP A 231 -16.32 -8.91 -3.00
C ASP A 231 -16.79 -7.59 -2.36
N ASP A 232 -16.62 -7.40 -1.04
CA ASP A 232 -17.03 -6.19 -0.32
C ASP A 232 -15.93 -5.12 -0.34
N THR A 233 -16.01 -4.20 -1.28
CA THR A 233 -15.10 -3.05 -1.40
C THR A 233 -15.48 -1.87 -0.51
N SER A 234 -16.41 -2.02 0.43
CA SER A 234 -17.03 -0.88 1.13
C SER A 234 -16.12 -0.11 2.09
N ILE A 235 -14.99 -0.67 2.52
CA ILE A 235 -14.01 0.02 3.37
C ILE A 235 -12.69 0.15 2.65
N ASN A 236 -11.93 -0.94 2.55
CA ASN A 236 -10.68 -0.99 1.79
C ASN A 236 -10.85 -1.98 0.64
N TYR A 237 -10.09 -1.78 -0.41
CA TYR A 237 -10.07 -2.69 -1.53
C TYR A 237 -8.64 -2.86 -2.02
N ILE A 238 -8.38 -4.05 -2.54
CA ILE A 238 -7.11 -4.47 -3.12
C ILE A 238 -7.37 -4.87 -4.57
N GLY A 239 -6.41 -4.65 -5.43
CA GLY A 239 -6.58 -4.93 -6.84
C GLY A 239 -5.29 -5.14 -7.59
N LYS A 240 -5.49 -5.46 -8.87
CA LYS A 240 -4.42 -5.55 -9.85
C LYS A 240 -4.85 -4.95 -11.17
N ALA A 241 -3.87 -4.51 -11.94
CA ALA A 241 -4.03 -4.08 -13.33
C ALA A 241 -2.82 -4.54 -14.15
N SER A 242 -2.97 -4.64 -15.47
CA SER A 242 -1.91 -5.14 -16.36
C SER A 242 -1.61 -4.14 -17.47
N LYS A 243 -0.33 -3.91 -17.75
CA LYS A 243 0.11 -3.17 -18.94
C LYS A 243 0.14 -4.12 -20.13
N VAL A 244 -0.96 -4.21 -20.88
CA VAL A 244 -1.06 -5.10 -22.06
C VAL A 244 -0.72 -4.29 -23.29
N VAL A 245 0.55 -4.32 -23.68
CA VAL A 245 1.12 -3.63 -24.85
C VAL A 245 2.14 -4.55 -25.53
#